data_AF-A0A955X4T1-F1
#
_entry.id   AF-A0A955X4T1-F1
#
_cell.length_a   1.000
_cell.length_b   1.000
_cell.length_c   1.000
_cell.angle_alpha   90.00
_cell.angle_beta   90.00
_cell.angle_gamma   90.00
#
_symmetry.space_group_name_H-M   'P 1'
#
loop_
_entity.id
_entity.type
_entity.pdbx_description
1 polymer ?
#
loop_
_entity_poly.entity_id
_entity_poly.type
_entity_poly.pdbx_seq_one_letter_code
_entity_poly.pdbx_strand_id
1 'polypeptide(L)'
;MRLLHTADWHLGQTLHGQSRLYEHQRFLDWLLVQLEAQAVDALVVAGDVFDVASPSSEAQAQYYGFLAEVRRRLPRLEVVVLGGNHDSPARLDAPAELLSALRIHVVGGLPLDADGRPDPRRAVLPLVGASGEIEARILAVPFLRRRDLPPAALEPGAGDDAHRSLVAGHRALYQLLLEAASEARGPGEALVATGHCYMADGQISELSERKIQVGYQHALPADIFPEPLAYVALGHLHRAQAVGG
;
A
#
# COMPACT_ATOMS: atom_id res chain seq x y z
N MET A 1 19.00 -5.11 -0.33
CA MET A 1 17.97 -4.11 -0.64
C MET A 1 17.76 -3.12 0.51
N ARG A 2 17.67 -1.83 0.22
CA ARG A 2 17.15 -0.77 1.10
C ARG A 2 15.77 -0.32 0.61
N LEU A 3 14.78 -0.46 1.49
CA LEU A 3 13.40 -0.06 1.22
C LEU A 3 13.07 1.20 2.03
N LEU A 4 12.49 2.20 1.38
CA LEU A 4 11.87 3.36 2.04
C LEU A 4 10.35 3.18 2.02
N HIS A 5 9.75 3.16 3.21
CA HIS A 5 8.32 3.06 3.41
C HIS A 5 7.73 4.41 3.86
N THR A 6 6.70 4.86 3.18
CA THR A 6 5.87 6.03 3.55
C THR A 6 4.40 5.74 3.22
N ALA A 7 3.47 6.51 3.75
CA ALA A 7 2.03 6.38 3.52
C ALA A 7 1.34 7.72 3.83
N ASP A 8 0.03 7.78 3.59
CA ASP A 8 -0.85 8.83 4.12
C ASP A 8 -0.39 10.25 3.72
N TRP A 9 -0.09 10.42 2.43
CA TRP A 9 0.35 11.70 1.88
C TRP A 9 -0.78 12.72 1.83
N HIS A 10 -2.00 12.28 1.55
CA HIS A 10 -3.18 13.13 1.40
C HIS A 10 -2.94 14.34 0.48
N LEU A 11 -2.32 14.12 -0.68
CA LEU A 11 -2.05 15.19 -1.63
C LEU A 11 -3.36 15.91 -2.02
N GLY A 12 -3.32 17.24 -1.97
CA GLY A 12 -4.48 18.11 -2.21
C GLY A 12 -5.34 18.40 -0.98
N GLN A 13 -4.97 17.91 0.21
CA GLN A 13 -5.67 18.26 1.45
C GLN A 13 -5.76 19.77 1.68
N THR A 14 -6.88 20.20 2.25
CA THR A 14 -7.08 21.53 2.83
C THR A 14 -7.33 21.40 4.33
N LEU A 15 -6.52 22.07 5.15
CA LEU A 15 -6.67 22.08 6.61
C LEU A 15 -7.20 23.44 7.06
N HIS A 16 -8.38 23.46 7.69
CA HIS A 16 -9.05 24.70 8.12
C HIS A 16 -9.17 25.78 7.02
N GLY A 17 -9.46 25.34 5.79
CA GLY A 17 -9.56 26.22 4.63
C GLY A 17 -8.23 26.64 3.99
N GLN A 18 -7.09 26.16 4.52
CA GLN A 18 -5.76 26.43 3.97
C GLN A 18 -5.23 25.24 3.18
N SER A 19 -4.81 25.49 1.95
CA SER A 19 -4.20 24.49 1.07
C SER A 19 -2.86 24.01 1.65
N ARG A 20 -2.58 22.71 1.54
CA ARG A 20 -1.30 22.10 1.94
C ARG A 20 -0.35 21.85 0.77
N LEU A 21 -0.68 22.34 -0.43
CA LEU A 21 0.11 22.12 -1.65
C LEU A 21 1.59 22.54 -1.47
N TYR A 22 1.85 23.66 -0.77
CA TYR A 22 3.21 24.10 -0.52
C TYR A 22 4.00 23.08 0.32
N GLU A 23 3.45 22.66 1.47
CA GLU A 23 4.10 21.66 2.32
C GLU A 23 4.27 20.30 1.62
N HIS A 24 3.27 19.87 0.85
CA HIS A 24 3.39 18.65 0.03
C HIS A 24 4.53 18.75 -0.97
N GLN A 25 4.70 19.88 -1.67
CA GLN A 25 5.84 20.04 -2.56
C GLN A 25 7.15 19.96 -1.80
N ARG A 26 7.23 20.61 -0.62
CA ARG A 26 8.44 20.56 0.20
C ARG A 26 8.78 19.16 0.65
N PHE A 27 7.78 18.38 1.04
CA PHE A 27 7.91 16.97 1.40
C PHE A 27 8.38 16.12 0.22
N LEU A 28 7.74 16.22 -0.95
CA LEU A 28 8.10 15.45 -2.14
C LEU A 28 9.53 15.74 -2.62
N ASP A 29 9.93 17.01 -2.60
CA ASP A 29 11.30 17.43 -2.91
C ASP A 29 12.31 16.85 -1.91
N TRP A 30 11.97 16.90 -0.61
CA TRP A 30 12.81 16.32 0.44
C TRP A 30 12.92 14.80 0.30
N LEU A 31 11.81 14.11 0.02
CA LEU A 31 11.76 12.67 -0.16
C LEU A 31 12.66 12.24 -1.32
N LEU A 32 12.60 12.95 -2.44
CA LEU A 32 13.47 12.71 -3.59
C LEU A 32 14.96 12.83 -3.22
N VAL A 33 15.33 13.83 -2.40
CA VAL A 33 16.70 13.96 -1.89
C VAL A 33 17.07 12.79 -0.98
N GLN A 34 16.16 12.31 -0.12
CA GLN A 34 16.44 11.17 0.76
C GLN A 34 16.60 9.85 -0.01
N LEU A 35 15.76 9.62 -1.03
CA LEU A 35 15.85 8.42 -1.87
C LEU A 35 17.24 8.29 -2.51
N GLU A 36 17.78 9.41 -2.99
CA GLU A 36 19.14 9.46 -3.55
C GLU A 36 20.22 9.33 -2.46
N ALA A 37 20.14 10.13 -1.40
CA ALA A 37 21.17 10.18 -0.36
C ALA A 37 21.33 8.84 0.39
N GLN A 38 20.24 8.11 0.58
CA GLN A 38 20.25 6.81 1.26
C GLN A 38 20.48 5.63 0.30
N ALA A 39 20.62 5.89 -1.01
CA ALA A 39 20.70 4.87 -2.05
C ALA A 39 19.59 3.82 -1.89
N VAL A 40 18.35 4.30 -1.91
CA VAL A 40 17.14 3.47 -1.78
C VAL A 40 16.97 2.66 -3.07
N ASP A 41 16.62 1.38 -2.91
CA ASP A 41 16.36 0.46 -4.02
C ASP A 41 14.85 0.39 -4.35
N ALA A 42 14.00 0.48 -3.32
CA ALA A 42 12.55 0.45 -3.46
C ALA A 42 11.85 1.51 -2.59
N LEU A 43 10.94 2.28 -3.20
CA LEU A 43 10.00 3.17 -2.50
C LEU A 43 8.63 2.49 -2.43
N VAL A 44 8.06 2.37 -1.23
CA VAL A 44 6.69 1.90 -1.02
C VAL A 44 5.86 3.04 -0.45
N VAL A 45 4.77 3.39 -1.14
CA VAL A 45 3.73 4.33 -0.70
C VAL A 45 2.49 3.54 -0.33
N ALA A 46 2.29 3.29 0.97
CA ALA A 46 1.29 2.36 1.49
C ALA A 46 -0.12 2.96 1.65
N GLY A 47 -0.63 3.59 0.60
CA GLY A 47 -2.00 4.12 0.55
C GLY A 47 -2.14 5.59 0.93
N ASP A 48 -3.35 6.10 0.69
CA ASP A 48 -3.79 7.50 0.86
C ASP A 48 -2.83 8.49 0.18
N VAL A 49 -2.62 8.27 -1.12
CA VAL A 49 -1.84 9.17 -1.98
C VAL A 49 -2.52 10.52 -2.07
N PHE A 50 -3.84 10.53 -2.31
CA PHE A 50 -4.65 11.73 -2.43
C PHE A 50 -5.63 11.85 -1.26
N ASP A 51 -5.94 13.10 -0.86
CA ASP A 51 -6.89 13.36 0.22
C ASP A 51 -8.34 12.99 -0.14
N VAL A 52 -8.66 12.97 -1.43
CA VAL A 52 -10.01 12.67 -1.93
C VAL A 52 -9.94 11.85 -3.20
N ALA A 53 -10.97 11.03 -3.42
CA ALA A 53 -11.09 10.13 -4.58
C ALA A 53 -11.12 10.86 -5.94
N SER A 54 -11.32 12.18 -5.96
CA SER A 54 -11.25 13.03 -7.15
C SER A 54 -10.33 14.22 -6.87
N PRO A 55 -8.99 14.02 -6.91
CA PRO A 55 -8.03 15.05 -6.53
C PRO A 55 -8.01 16.22 -7.53
N SER A 56 -7.60 17.41 -7.06
CA SER A 56 -7.41 18.58 -7.91
C SER A 56 -6.31 18.35 -8.95
N SER A 57 -6.33 19.12 -10.04
CA SER A 57 -5.27 19.09 -11.05
C SER A 57 -3.90 19.41 -10.47
N GLU A 58 -3.83 20.31 -9.49
CA GLU A 58 -2.58 20.68 -8.79
C GLU A 58 -2.01 19.49 -8.01
N ALA A 59 -2.84 18.77 -7.24
CA ALA A 59 -2.39 17.59 -6.50
C ALA A 59 -1.92 16.48 -7.45
N GLN A 60 -2.64 16.26 -8.56
CA GLN A 60 -2.23 15.31 -9.60
C GLN A 60 -0.90 15.73 -10.25
N ALA A 61 -0.70 17.03 -10.51
CA ALA A 61 0.54 17.54 -11.06
C ALA A 61 1.73 17.33 -10.12
N GLN A 62 1.55 17.49 -8.79
CA GLN A 62 2.58 17.18 -7.79
C GLN A 62 2.93 15.69 -7.80
N TYR A 63 1.92 14.82 -7.80
CA TYR A 63 2.13 13.37 -7.82
C TYR A 63 2.90 12.90 -9.06
N TYR A 64 2.41 13.23 -10.25
CA TYR A 64 3.07 12.81 -11.49
C TYR A 64 4.40 13.52 -11.71
N GLY A 65 4.53 14.78 -11.29
CA GLY A 65 5.79 15.52 -11.31
C GLY A 65 6.85 14.85 -10.43
N PHE A 66 6.48 14.42 -9.22
CA PHE A 66 7.37 13.65 -8.35
C PHE A 66 7.80 12.32 -8.99
N LEU A 67 6.86 11.55 -9.55
CA LEU A 67 7.18 10.28 -10.22
C LEU A 67 8.12 10.48 -11.43
N ALA A 68 7.90 11.54 -12.21
CA ALA A 68 8.78 11.89 -13.32
C ALA A 68 10.21 12.23 -12.84
N GLU A 69 10.33 13.01 -11.77
CA GLU A 69 11.61 13.36 -11.17
C GLU A 69 12.34 12.17 -10.54
N VAL A 70 11.60 11.26 -9.89
CA VAL A 70 12.12 9.97 -9.42
C VAL A 70 12.71 9.19 -10.59
N ARG A 71 11.96 9.01 -11.69
CA ARG A 71 12.44 8.27 -12.85
C ARG A 71 13.67 8.94 -13.49
N ARG A 72 13.73 10.28 -13.52
CA ARG A 72 14.83 11.05 -14.09
C ARG A 72 16.12 10.92 -13.29
N ARG A 73 16.05 10.98 -11.95
CA ARG A 73 17.23 10.97 -11.07
C ARG A 73 17.64 9.56 -10.63
N LEU A 74 16.66 8.67 -10.47
CA LEU A 74 16.83 7.34 -9.91
C LEU A 74 16.27 6.28 -10.88
N PRO A 75 16.86 6.10 -12.07
CA PRO A 75 16.31 5.26 -13.14
C PRO A 75 16.28 3.76 -12.82
N ARG A 76 16.82 3.33 -11.68
CA ARG A 76 16.75 1.95 -11.20
C ARG A 76 15.85 1.76 -9.98
N LEU A 77 15.34 2.85 -9.38
CA LEU A 77 14.45 2.75 -8.23
C LEU A 77 13.15 2.05 -8.65
N GLU A 78 12.78 1.01 -7.90
CA GLU A 78 11.46 0.40 -7.96
C GLU A 78 10.50 1.23 -7.09
N VAL A 79 9.33 1.57 -7.63
CA VAL A 79 8.30 2.31 -6.88
C VAL A 79 7.05 1.47 -6.84
N VAL A 80 6.46 1.32 -5.65
CA VAL A 80 5.18 0.66 -5.44
C VAL A 80 4.24 1.66 -4.79
N VAL A 81 3.13 1.95 -5.46
CA VAL A 81 2.09 2.86 -4.97
C VAL A 81 0.81 2.08 -4.76
N LEU A 82 0.27 2.14 -3.56
CA LEU A 82 -0.97 1.48 -3.19
C LEU A 82 -2.10 2.50 -3.05
N GLY A 83 -3.33 2.07 -3.30
CA GLY A 83 -4.52 2.86 -2.95
C GLY A 83 -4.88 2.72 -1.47
N GLY A 84 -5.18 3.83 -0.81
CA GLY A 84 -5.78 3.83 0.52
C GLY A 84 -7.31 3.97 0.48
N ASN A 85 -7.92 4.28 1.63
CA ASN A 85 -9.38 4.46 1.70
C ASN A 85 -9.88 5.80 1.16
N HIS A 86 -9.00 6.80 0.99
CA HIS A 86 -9.32 8.08 0.37
C HIS A 86 -9.22 8.05 -1.16
N ASP A 87 -8.40 7.15 -1.69
CA ASP A 87 -8.11 7.06 -3.11
C ASP A 87 -9.26 6.43 -3.92
N SER A 88 -9.26 6.71 -5.23
CA SER A 88 -10.08 5.98 -6.19
C SER A 88 -9.22 4.91 -6.87
N PRO A 89 -9.51 3.60 -6.68
CA PRO A 89 -8.78 2.52 -7.33
C PRO A 89 -8.68 2.71 -8.84
N ALA A 90 -9.82 2.93 -9.51
CA ALA A 90 -9.86 3.11 -10.96
C ALA A 90 -9.04 4.30 -11.47
N ARG A 91 -8.91 5.39 -10.69
CA ARG A 91 -8.09 6.54 -11.11
C ARG A 91 -6.60 6.30 -10.90
N LEU A 92 -6.23 5.67 -9.78
CA LEU A 92 -4.84 5.29 -9.53
C LEU A 92 -4.36 4.24 -10.54
N ASP A 93 -5.21 3.27 -10.89
CA ASP A 93 -4.87 2.19 -11.82
C ASP A 93 -4.89 2.62 -13.29
N ALA A 94 -5.59 3.70 -13.64
CA ALA A 94 -5.69 4.17 -15.02
C ALA A 94 -4.33 4.33 -15.75
N PRO A 95 -3.28 4.90 -15.14
CA PRO A 95 -1.94 4.97 -15.74
C PRO A 95 -1.04 3.75 -15.46
N ALA A 96 -1.51 2.69 -14.78
CA ALA A 96 -0.63 1.63 -14.25
C ALA A 96 0.23 0.95 -15.34
N GLU A 97 -0.34 0.62 -16.49
CA GLU A 97 0.40 0.01 -17.61
C GLU A 97 1.54 0.93 -18.11
N LEU A 98 1.27 2.23 -18.26
CA LEU A 98 2.28 3.21 -18.66
C LEU A 98 3.38 3.35 -17.60
N LEU A 99 3.00 3.39 -16.32
CA LEU A 99 3.92 3.55 -15.20
C LEU A 99 4.77 2.29 -14.98
N SER A 100 4.24 1.10 -15.27
CA SER A 100 4.98 -0.16 -15.14
C SER A 100 6.21 -0.21 -16.07
N ALA A 101 6.10 0.36 -17.28
CA ALA A 101 7.23 0.52 -18.20
C ALA A 101 8.35 1.43 -17.63
N LEU A 102 8.01 2.22 -16.61
CA LEU A 102 8.90 3.08 -15.86
C LEU A 102 9.16 2.52 -14.45
N ARG A 103 9.08 1.21 -14.22
CA ARG A 103 9.31 0.55 -12.91
C ARG A 103 8.55 1.20 -11.75
N ILE A 104 7.36 1.71 -12.04
CA ILE A 104 6.42 2.27 -11.07
C ILE A 104 5.18 1.39 -11.14
N HIS A 105 5.00 0.56 -10.12
CA HIS A 105 3.89 -0.36 -10.00
C HIS A 105 2.80 0.31 -9.17
N VAL A 106 1.60 0.43 -9.74
CA VAL A 106 0.44 0.98 -9.04
C VAL A 106 -0.56 -0.12 -8.81
N VAL A 107 -0.99 -0.27 -7.56
CA VAL A 107 -2.06 -1.18 -7.14
C VAL A 107 -3.08 -0.35 -6.36
N GLY A 108 -3.95 0.34 -7.09
CA GLY A 108 -5.01 1.19 -6.54
C GLY A 108 -6.13 0.38 -5.91
N GLY A 109 -6.49 -0.76 -6.50
CA GLY A 109 -7.39 -1.76 -5.93
C GLY A 109 -6.81 -3.17 -6.01
N LEU A 110 -7.39 -4.11 -5.28
CA LEU A 110 -6.94 -5.52 -5.34
C LEU A 110 -7.07 -6.02 -6.79
N PRO A 111 -5.98 -6.46 -7.43
CA PRO A 111 -6.06 -7.01 -8.78
C PRO A 111 -6.94 -8.25 -8.81
N LEU A 112 -7.90 -8.28 -9.74
CA LEU A 112 -8.78 -9.42 -9.94
C LEU A 112 -8.53 -10.07 -11.30
N ASP A 113 -8.74 -11.39 -11.36
CA ASP A 113 -8.73 -12.18 -12.58
C ASP A 113 -10.06 -12.08 -13.35
N ALA A 114 -10.19 -12.81 -14.45
CA ALA A 114 -11.40 -12.81 -15.28
C ALA A 114 -12.65 -13.35 -14.56
N ASP A 115 -12.47 -14.15 -13.51
CA ASP A 115 -13.54 -14.72 -12.69
C ASP A 115 -13.86 -13.83 -11.47
N GLY A 116 -13.20 -12.68 -11.33
CA GLY A 116 -13.38 -11.75 -10.22
C GLY A 116 -12.72 -12.21 -8.92
N ARG A 117 -11.75 -13.12 -8.98
CA ARG A 117 -10.96 -13.59 -7.82
C ARG A 117 -9.65 -12.81 -7.73
N PRO A 118 -9.02 -12.70 -6.54
CA PRO A 118 -7.71 -12.08 -6.42
C PRO A 118 -6.72 -12.72 -7.39
N ASP A 119 -5.97 -11.91 -8.13
CA ASP A 119 -4.93 -12.35 -9.07
C ASP A 119 -3.53 -12.18 -8.44
N PRO A 120 -2.92 -13.26 -7.92
CA PRO A 120 -1.62 -13.16 -7.28
C PRO A 120 -0.50 -12.73 -8.23
N ARG A 121 -0.64 -12.96 -9.55
CA ARG A 121 0.40 -12.60 -10.52
C ARG A 121 0.55 -11.10 -10.67
N ARG A 122 -0.53 -10.36 -10.42
CA ARG A 122 -0.56 -8.89 -10.47
C ARG A 122 -0.42 -8.25 -9.09
N ALA A 123 -0.68 -9.02 -8.02
CA ALA A 123 -0.56 -8.55 -6.64
C ALA A 123 0.81 -8.89 -5.99
N VAL A 124 1.58 -9.83 -6.54
CA VAL A 124 2.95 -10.13 -6.09
C VAL A 124 3.94 -9.53 -7.08
N LEU A 125 4.61 -8.47 -6.65
CA LEU A 125 5.51 -7.70 -7.51
C LEU A 125 6.99 -8.01 -7.18
N PRO A 126 7.85 -8.20 -8.19
CA PRO A 126 9.28 -8.33 -7.97
C PRO A 126 9.90 -6.95 -7.68
N LEU A 127 10.81 -6.88 -6.71
CA LEU A 127 11.62 -5.69 -6.44
C LEU A 127 13.07 -6.01 -6.80
N VAL A 128 13.57 -5.29 -7.79
CA VAL A 128 14.96 -5.37 -8.26
C VAL A 128 15.83 -4.48 -7.39
N GLY A 129 16.88 -5.05 -6.81
CA GLY A 129 17.82 -4.30 -5.96
C GLY A 129 18.99 -3.70 -6.73
N ALA A 130 19.94 -3.11 -6.00
CA ALA A 130 21.16 -2.54 -6.55
C ALA A 130 22.00 -3.53 -7.37
N SER A 131 21.88 -4.84 -7.10
CA SER A 131 22.56 -5.90 -7.86
C SER A 131 22.04 -6.07 -9.29
N GLY A 132 20.85 -5.55 -9.60
CA GLY A 132 20.14 -5.78 -10.86
C GLY A 132 19.32 -7.08 -10.87
N GLU A 133 19.38 -7.87 -9.80
CA GLU A 133 18.57 -9.06 -9.59
C GLU A 133 17.36 -8.75 -8.69
N ILE A 134 16.36 -9.64 -8.72
CA ILE A 134 15.25 -9.59 -7.76
C ILE A 134 15.83 -9.90 -6.38
N GLU A 135 15.69 -8.96 -5.44
CA GLU A 135 16.15 -9.11 -4.06
C GLU A 135 14.98 -9.22 -3.07
N ALA A 136 13.77 -8.84 -3.49
CA ALA A 136 12.56 -9.03 -2.71
C ALA A 136 11.32 -9.21 -3.60
N ARG A 137 10.27 -9.79 -3.04
CA ARG A 137 8.92 -9.80 -3.61
C ARG A 137 7.96 -9.17 -2.63
N ILE A 138 7.09 -8.31 -3.13
CA ILE A 138 6.13 -7.58 -2.33
C ILE A 138 4.72 -8.06 -2.62
N LEU A 139 4.00 -8.45 -1.56
CA LEU A 139 2.56 -8.70 -1.58
C LEU A 139 1.89 -7.32 -1.52
N ALA A 140 1.58 -6.76 -2.70
CA ALA A 140 1.02 -5.43 -2.88
C ALA A 140 -0.48 -5.44 -2.63
N VAL A 141 -0.86 -5.27 -1.36
CA VAL A 141 -2.25 -5.23 -0.89
C VAL A 141 -2.62 -3.78 -0.55
N PRO A 142 -3.57 -3.16 -1.29
CA PRO A 142 -4.08 -1.82 -0.99
C PRO A 142 -5.13 -1.85 0.13
N PHE A 143 -5.83 -0.75 0.35
CA PHE A 143 -7.03 -0.74 1.20
C PHE A 143 -8.09 -1.69 0.64
N LEU A 144 -8.56 -2.61 1.49
CA LEU A 144 -9.56 -3.61 1.12
C LEU A 144 -10.92 -3.31 1.74
N ARG A 145 -11.96 -3.45 0.94
CA ARG A 145 -13.35 -3.49 1.40
C ARG A 145 -13.78 -4.95 1.55
N ARG A 146 -14.81 -5.20 2.34
CA ARG A 146 -15.32 -6.57 2.59
C ARG A 146 -15.59 -7.36 1.30
N ARG A 147 -16.08 -6.69 0.24
CA ARG A 147 -16.38 -7.32 -1.06
C ARG A 147 -15.13 -7.72 -1.86
N ASP A 148 -13.98 -7.14 -1.53
CA ASP A 148 -12.72 -7.39 -2.24
C ASP A 148 -12.03 -8.65 -1.67
N LEU A 149 -12.44 -9.09 -0.47
CA LEU A 149 -11.87 -10.25 0.19
C LEU A 149 -12.43 -11.56 -0.37
N PRO A 150 -11.59 -12.60 -0.49
CA PRO A 150 -12.07 -13.92 -0.84
C PRO A 150 -13.10 -14.42 0.20
N PRO A 151 -14.11 -15.20 -0.21
CA PRO A 151 -15.00 -15.86 0.72
C PRO A 151 -14.18 -16.78 1.64
N ALA A 152 -14.12 -16.46 2.93
CA ALA A 152 -13.49 -17.33 3.91
C ALA A 152 -14.53 -18.31 4.46
N ALA A 153 -14.17 -19.60 4.55
CA ALA A 153 -14.95 -20.56 5.29
C ALA A 153 -14.94 -20.16 6.77
N LEU A 154 -16.07 -19.70 7.28
CA LEU A 154 -16.26 -19.53 8.71
C LEU A 154 -16.52 -20.90 9.34
N GLU A 155 -15.96 -21.14 10.52
CA GLU A 155 -16.24 -22.35 11.31
C GLU A 155 -17.77 -22.54 11.47
N PRO A 156 -18.31 -23.73 11.18
CA PRO A 156 -19.75 -23.99 11.31
C PRO A 156 -20.23 -23.71 12.74
N GLY A 157 -21.22 -22.82 12.89
CA GLY A 157 -21.79 -22.43 14.18
C GLY A 157 -21.22 -21.15 14.79
N ALA A 158 -20.17 -20.57 14.20
CA ALA A 158 -19.83 -19.19 14.45
C ALA A 158 -20.92 -18.32 13.82
N GLY A 159 -21.74 -17.64 14.63
CA GLY A 159 -22.76 -16.70 14.12
C GLY A 159 -22.16 -15.68 13.12
N ASP A 160 -23.02 -15.04 12.32
CA ASP A 160 -22.65 -14.06 11.29
C ASP A 160 -22.03 -12.79 11.92
N ASP A 161 -20.76 -12.90 12.31
CA ASP A 161 -19.96 -11.78 12.79
C ASP A 161 -19.13 -11.25 11.63
N ALA A 162 -19.58 -10.10 11.12
CA ALA A 162 -18.93 -9.39 10.03
C ALA A 162 -17.44 -9.13 10.30
N HIS A 163 -17.04 -8.97 11.57
CA HIS A 163 -15.64 -8.77 11.93
C HIS A 163 -14.81 -10.04 11.75
N ARG A 164 -15.29 -11.20 12.22
CA ARG A 164 -14.59 -12.49 12.01
C ARG A 164 -14.45 -12.82 10.53
N SER A 165 -15.49 -12.57 9.74
CA SER A 165 -15.46 -12.72 8.28
C SER A 165 -14.40 -11.83 7.63
N LEU A 166 -14.27 -10.58 8.10
CA LEU A 166 -13.24 -9.65 7.64
C LEU A 166 -11.83 -10.17 7.95
N VAL A 167 -11.57 -10.58 9.18
CA VAL A 167 -10.25 -11.11 9.61
C VAL A 167 -9.89 -12.37 8.83
N ALA A 168 -10.83 -13.31 8.70
CA ALA A 168 -10.61 -14.55 7.97
C ALA A 168 -10.35 -14.30 6.47
N GLY A 169 -11.06 -13.35 5.85
CA GLY A 169 -10.82 -12.94 4.47
C GLY A 169 -9.43 -12.35 4.26
N HIS A 170 -8.94 -11.51 5.19
CA HIS A 170 -7.56 -10.98 5.12
C HIS A 170 -6.53 -12.10 5.25
N ARG A 171 -6.69 -13.01 6.22
CA ARG A 171 -5.80 -14.17 6.38
C ARG A 171 -5.74 -15.01 5.11
N ALA A 172 -6.90 -15.35 4.55
CA ALA A 172 -6.98 -16.14 3.33
C ALA A 172 -6.31 -15.44 2.14
N LEU A 173 -6.47 -14.12 2.01
CA LEU A 173 -5.81 -13.35 0.96
C LEU A 173 -4.29 -13.32 1.15
N TYR A 174 -3.78 -12.93 2.31
CA TYR A 174 -2.33 -12.88 2.53
C TYR A 174 -1.69 -14.26 2.40
N GLN A 175 -2.37 -15.33 2.84
CA GLN A 175 -1.90 -16.69 2.65
C GLN A 175 -1.80 -17.06 1.16
N LEU A 176 -2.84 -16.78 0.37
CA LEU A 176 -2.85 -16.98 -1.09
C LEU A 176 -1.68 -16.25 -1.76
N LEU A 177 -1.46 -14.98 -1.41
CA LEU A 177 -0.38 -14.18 -1.97
C LEU A 177 1.00 -14.65 -1.50
N LEU A 178 1.12 -15.10 -0.25
CA LEU A 178 2.36 -15.67 0.28
C LEU A 178 2.75 -16.95 -0.44
N GLU A 179 1.79 -17.84 -0.71
CA GLU A 179 2.00 -19.08 -1.46
C GLU A 179 2.52 -18.76 -2.86
N ALA A 180 1.84 -17.88 -3.60
CA ALA A 180 2.28 -17.46 -4.92
C ALA A 180 3.66 -16.77 -4.90
N ALA A 181 3.93 -15.94 -3.90
CA ALA A 181 5.22 -15.29 -3.75
C ALA A 181 6.33 -16.29 -3.42
N SER A 182 6.04 -17.32 -2.62
CA SER A 182 6.98 -18.38 -2.24
C SER A 182 7.31 -19.30 -3.41
N GLU A 183 6.33 -19.63 -4.25
CA GLU A 183 6.56 -20.41 -5.48
C GLU A 183 7.45 -19.67 -6.48
N ALA A 184 7.29 -18.35 -6.58
CA ALA A 184 8.10 -17.51 -7.46
C ALA A 184 9.46 -17.13 -6.86
N ARG A 185 9.69 -17.40 -5.56
CA ARG A 185 10.82 -16.88 -4.79
C ARG A 185 12.15 -17.53 -5.19
N GLY A 186 13.11 -16.71 -5.58
CA GLY A 186 14.51 -17.10 -5.74
C GLY A 186 15.26 -17.22 -4.40
N PRO A 187 16.41 -17.92 -4.37
CA PRO A 187 17.21 -18.04 -3.15
C PRO A 187 17.62 -16.68 -2.57
N GLY A 188 17.27 -16.43 -1.31
CA GLY A 188 17.65 -15.21 -0.60
C GLY A 188 16.76 -13.99 -0.86
N GLU A 189 15.76 -14.06 -1.75
CA GLU A 189 14.80 -12.98 -1.95
C GLU A 189 13.98 -12.73 -0.66
N ALA A 190 13.84 -11.50 -0.20
CA ALA A 190 12.96 -11.19 0.94
C ALA A 190 11.48 -11.21 0.55
N LEU A 191 10.60 -11.52 1.50
CA LEU A 191 9.14 -11.38 1.31
C LEU A 191 8.65 -10.19 2.13
N VAL A 192 8.04 -9.22 1.47
CA VAL A 192 7.49 -8.02 2.10
C VAL A 192 5.98 -8.01 1.87
N ALA A 193 5.19 -7.65 2.87
CA ALA A 193 3.77 -7.39 2.67
C ALA A 193 3.48 -5.90 2.83
N THR A 194 2.38 -5.47 2.25
CA THR A 194 1.83 -4.14 2.49
C THR A 194 0.41 -4.26 3.01
N GLY A 195 -0.12 -3.18 3.54
CA GLY A 195 -1.54 -3.06 3.85
C GLY A 195 -1.90 -1.62 4.16
N HIS A 196 -3.15 -1.26 3.94
CA HIS A 196 -3.69 0.01 4.42
C HIS A 196 -4.93 -0.32 5.23
N CYS A 197 -4.77 -0.41 6.55
CA CYS A 197 -5.83 -0.91 7.44
C CYS A 197 -5.61 -0.46 8.90
N TYR A 198 -6.71 -0.46 9.66
CA TYR A 198 -6.66 -0.20 11.09
C TYR A 198 -6.27 -1.47 11.85
N MET A 199 -5.17 -1.42 12.60
CA MET A 199 -4.67 -2.54 13.40
C MET A 199 -5.12 -2.43 14.86
N ALA A 200 -5.43 -3.56 15.50
CA ALA A 200 -5.94 -3.63 16.88
C ALA A 200 -5.05 -2.96 17.93
N ASP A 201 -3.73 -3.05 17.77
CA ASP A 201 -2.76 -2.43 18.68
C ASP A 201 -2.29 -1.03 18.22
N GLY A 202 -2.97 -0.46 17.22
CA GLY A 202 -2.65 0.85 16.66
C GLY A 202 -3.19 2.03 17.47
N GLN A 203 -2.36 3.05 17.64
CA GLN A 203 -2.68 4.34 18.24
C GLN A 203 -3.20 5.29 17.17
N ILE A 204 -4.37 5.89 17.44
CA ILE A 204 -5.08 6.83 16.57
C ILE A 204 -4.68 8.27 16.94
N SER A 205 -4.49 9.14 15.96
CA SER A 205 -4.29 10.59 16.12
C SER A 205 -5.63 11.35 16.03
N GLU A 206 -6.42 11.36 17.11
CA GLU A 206 -7.82 11.88 17.23
C GLU A 206 -8.35 12.97 16.27
N LEU A 207 -7.53 13.90 15.79
CA LEU A 207 -7.88 15.02 14.90
C LEU A 207 -7.64 14.77 13.41
N SER A 208 -6.92 13.70 13.03
CA SER A 208 -6.47 13.49 11.65
C SER A 208 -7.12 12.29 10.96
N GLU A 209 -7.33 11.18 11.66
CA GLU A 209 -8.04 10.06 11.06
C GLU A 209 -9.51 10.45 10.92
N ARG A 210 -10.09 10.22 9.73
CA ARG A 210 -11.54 10.32 9.58
C ARG A 210 -12.16 9.39 10.61
N LYS A 211 -12.85 9.98 11.61
CA LYS A 211 -13.62 9.30 12.66
C LYS A 211 -13.87 7.84 12.31
N ILE A 212 -12.98 6.96 12.80
CA ILE A 212 -13.11 5.49 12.74
C ILE A 212 -14.50 5.06 13.29
N GLN A 213 -15.15 5.95 14.03
CA GLN A 213 -16.54 5.93 14.49
C GLN A 213 -17.67 6.01 13.44
N VAL A 214 -17.46 6.48 12.19
CA VAL A 214 -18.58 6.64 11.23
C VAL A 214 -18.71 5.46 10.26
N GLY A 215 -17.75 4.52 10.25
CA GLY A 215 -17.67 3.48 9.22
C GLY A 215 -17.53 2.02 9.67
N TYR A 216 -17.52 1.70 10.97
CA TYR A 216 -17.26 0.33 11.46
C TYR A 216 -15.96 -0.28 10.89
N GLN A 217 -14.86 0.48 10.87
CA GLN A 217 -13.55 -0.12 10.59
C GLN A 217 -13.15 -0.94 11.81
N HIS A 218 -13.29 -2.26 11.69
CA HIS A 218 -12.87 -3.17 12.73
C HIS A 218 -11.36 -3.32 12.71
N ALA A 219 -10.76 -3.17 13.89
CA ALA A 219 -9.32 -3.31 14.05
C ALA A 219 -8.90 -4.74 13.73
N LEU A 220 -7.92 -4.91 12.85
CA LEU A 220 -7.41 -6.22 12.45
C LEU A 220 -6.30 -6.66 13.39
N PRO A 221 -6.25 -7.95 13.79
CA PRO A 221 -5.14 -8.47 14.57
C PRO A 221 -3.87 -8.58 13.71
N ALA A 222 -2.70 -8.43 14.32
CA ALA A 222 -1.41 -8.51 13.62
C ALA A 222 -1.15 -9.90 12.99
N ASP A 223 -1.77 -10.94 13.53
CA ASP A 223 -1.66 -12.33 13.04
C ASP A 223 -2.39 -12.60 11.70
N ILE A 224 -2.94 -11.56 11.06
CA ILE A 224 -3.45 -11.67 9.68
C ILE A 224 -2.30 -11.85 8.67
N PHE A 225 -1.11 -11.38 9.04
CA PHE A 225 0.09 -11.45 8.22
C PHE A 225 0.80 -12.78 8.48
N PRO A 226 0.93 -13.65 7.47
CA PRO A 226 1.56 -14.95 7.64
C PRO A 226 3.09 -14.83 7.71
N GLU A 227 3.74 -15.80 8.35
CA GLU A 227 5.20 -15.97 8.28
C GLU A 227 5.60 -16.70 6.98
N PRO A 228 6.81 -16.47 6.42
CA PRO A 228 7.96 -15.74 6.98
C PRO A 228 8.19 -14.36 6.33
N LEU A 229 7.25 -13.43 6.47
CA LEU A 229 7.44 -12.05 6.00
C LEU A 229 8.61 -11.37 6.72
N ALA A 230 9.52 -10.77 5.97
CA ALA A 230 10.66 -10.02 6.49
C ALA A 230 10.24 -8.62 7.00
N TYR A 231 9.17 -8.07 6.44
CA TYR A 231 8.64 -6.76 6.81
C TYR A 231 7.19 -6.58 6.35
N VAL A 232 6.42 -5.76 7.07
CA VAL A 232 5.06 -5.35 6.69
C VAL A 232 4.98 -3.82 6.68
N ALA A 233 4.70 -3.25 5.51
CA ALA A 233 4.55 -1.81 5.30
C ALA A 233 3.07 -1.40 5.40
N LEU A 234 2.69 -0.77 6.51
CA LEU A 234 1.32 -0.34 6.79
C LEU A 234 1.12 1.18 6.65
N GLY A 235 0.00 1.59 6.05
CA GLY A 235 -0.56 2.95 6.14
C GLY A 235 -1.83 3.01 6.97
N HIS A 236 -2.58 4.10 6.86
CA HIS A 236 -3.88 4.43 7.49
C HIS A 236 -3.80 5.19 8.81
N LEU A 237 -2.86 4.83 9.69
CA LEU A 237 -2.67 5.54 10.96
C LEU A 237 -1.54 6.55 10.83
N HIS A 238 -1.83 7.83 11.12
CA HIS A 238 -0.91 8.93 10.83
C HIS A 238 0.19 9.11 11.88
N ARG A 239 0.30 8.14 12.79
CA ARG A 239 1.34 8.08 13.81
C ARG A 239 2.25 6.89 13.54
N ALA A 240 3.54 7.16 13.32
CA ALA A 240 4.56 6.13 13.22
C ALA A 240 4.63 5.32 14.53
N GLN A 241 4.49 4.00 14.41
CA GLN A 241 4.42 3.07 15.53
C GLN A 241 4.71 1.63 15.11
N ALA A 242 5.13 0.81 16.06
CA ALA A 242 5.18 -0.64 15.89
C ALA A 242 3.80 -1.25 16.21
N VAL A 243 3.41 -2.28 15.47
CA VAL A 243 2.17 -3.03 15.67
C VAL A 243 2.54 -4.50 15.83
N GLY A 244 2.03 -5.18 16.86
CA GLY A 244 2.26 -6.62 17.06
C GLY A 244 3.56 -7.00 17.79
N GLY A 245 4.33 -6.03 18.30
CA GLY A 245 5.53 -6.26 19.13
C GLY A 245 6.84 -5.94 18.43
#